data_AF-A0A2S6SJ36-F1
#
_entry.id   AF-A0A2S6SJ36-F1
#
_cell.length_a   1.000
_cell.length_b   1.000
_cell.length_c   1.000
_cell.angle_alpha   90.00
_cell.angle_beta   90.00
_cell.angle_gamma   90.00
#
_symmetry.space_group_name_H-M   'P 1'
#
loop_
_entity.id
_entity.type
_entity.pdbx_description
1 polymer ?
#
loop_
_entity_poly.entity_id
_entity_poly.type
_entity_poly.pdbx_seq_one_letter_code
_entity_poly.pdbx_strand_id
1 'polypeptide(L)'
;MNIETIKWIYQRVSTPIIIILFFWLVFKIYYVSNYNYETIYIFFKNYLNLFFFVLLLFLSLVHTSIEVFHSIHDYFAETKNEKHINYLVKILYLIIFLSIIIFITKIIIF
;
A
#
# COMPACT_ATOMS: atom_id res chain seq x y z
N MET A 1 25.49 0.17 3.90
CA MET A 1 24.52 -0.83 3.40
C MET A 1 24.09 -0.43 2.00
N ASN A 2 24.08 -1.34 1.02
CA ASN A 2 23.65 -0.97 -0.34
C ASN A 2 22.11 -0.89 -0.43
N ILE A 3 21.60 -0.27 -1.49
CA ILE A 3 20.16 -0.08 -1.71
C ILE A 3 19.40 -1.41 -1.75
N GLU A 4 19.98 -2.43 -2.38
CA GLU A 4 19.35 -3.76 -2.48
C GLU A 4 19.20 -4.43 -1.13
N THR A 5 20.17 -4.26 -0.23
CA THR A 5 20.08 -4.76 1.15
C THR A 5 19.02 -3.99 1.93
N ILE A 6 18.88 -2.67 1.72
CA ILE A 6 17.80 -1.88 2.34
C ILE A 6 16.44 -2.39 1.89
N LYS A 7 16.23 -2.61 0.58
CA LYS A 7 14.99 -3.16 0.03
C LYS A 7 14.68 -4.54 0.59
N TRP A 8 15.69 -5.41 0.65
CA TRP A 8 15.55 -6.75 1.21
C TRP A 8 15.14 -6.73 2.69
N ILE A 9 15.80 -5.91 3.52
CA ILE A 9 15.42 -5.74 4.93
C ILE A 9 14.01 -5.20 5.04
N TYR A 10 13.67 -4.17 4.24
CA TYR A 10 12.33 -3.60 4.22
C TYR A 10 11.29 -4.67 3.94
N GLN A 11 11.49 -5.54 2.94
CA GLN A 11 10.56 -6.64 2.64
C GLN A 11 10.38 -7.58 3.84
N ARG A 12 11.47 -8.02 4.49
CA ARG A 12 11.40 -8.95 5.63
C ARG A 12 10.70 -8.38 6.86
N VAL A 13 10.83 -7.07 7.07
CA VAL A 13 10.17 -6.38 8.20
C VAL A 13 8.73 -6.02 7.87
N SER A 14 8.46 -5.54 6.65
CA SER A 14 7.12 -5.09 6.25
C SER A 14 6.11 -6.23 6.09
N THR A 15 6.51 -7.40 5.57
CA THR A 15 5.58 -8.54 5.39
C THR A 15 4.81 -8.92 6.67
N PRO A 16 5.44 -9.23 7.81
CA PRO A 16 4.70 -9.60 9.02
C PRO A 16 3.82 -8.46 9.53
N ILE A 17 4.26 -7.20 9.40
CA ILE A 17 3.47 -6.02 9.81
C ILE A 17 2.23 -5.89 8.93
N ILE A 18 2.37 -6.02 7.61
CA ILE A 18 1.26 -6.01 6.65
C ILE A 18 0.26 -7.12 6.98
N ILE A 19 0.73 -8.34 7.26
CA ILE A 19 -0.13 -9.48 7.62
C ILE A 19 -0.94 -9.17 8.88
N ILE A 20 -0.30 -8.66 9.94
CA ILE A 20 -0.97 -8.30 11.20
C ILE A 20 -2.04 -7.22 10.95
N LEU A 21 -1.67 -6.16 10.22
CA LEU A 21 -2.59 -5.07 9.89
C LEU A 21 -3.73 -5.54 8.98
N PHE A 22 -3.48 -6.47 8.07
CA PHE A 22 -4.51 -7.05 7.21
C PHE A 22 -5.51 -7.88 8.01
N PHE A 23 -5.05 -8.76 8.92
CA PHE A 23 -5.93 -9.50 9.81
C PHE A 23 -6.74 -8.57 10.73
N TRP A 24 -6.10 -7.53 11.26
CA TRP A 24 -6.78 -6.49 12.01
C TRP A 24 -7.92 -5.84 11.20
N LEU A 25 -7.65 -5.48 9.94
CA LEU A 25 -8.64 -4.88 9.05
C LEU A 25 -9.82 -5.84 8.78
N VAL A 26 -9.54 -7.10 8.43
CA VAL A 26 -10.57 -8.12 8.20
C VAL A 26 -11.43 -8.31 9.46
N PHE A 27 -10.81 -8.41 10.63
CA PHE A 27 -11.53 -8.53 11.89
C PHE A 27 -12.42 -7.31 12.14
N LYS A 28 -11.91 -6.09 11.94
CA LYS A 28 -12.71 -4.87 12.12
C LYS A 28 -13.89 -4.78 11.15
N ILE A 29 -13.68 -5.10 9.89
CA ILE A 29 -14.74 -5.07 8.86
C ILE A 29 -15.82 -6.11 9.18
N TYR A 30 -15.47 -7.29 9.71
CA TYR A 30 -16.46 -8.30 10.12
C TYR A 30 -17.49 -7.76 11.15
N TYR A 31 -17.09 -6.87 12.05
CA TYR A 31 -17.99 -6.25 13.03
C TYR A 31 -18.78 -5.05 12.48
N VAL A 32 -18.49 -4.57 11.27
CA VAL A 32 -19.28 -3.54 10.57
C VAL A 32 -20.51 -4.23 9.97
N SER A 33 -21.49 -4.52 10.81
CA SER A 33 -22.58 -5.48 10.55
C SER A 33 -23.53 -5.13 9.41
N ASN A 34 -23.52 -3.90 8.88
CA ASN A 34 -24.44 -3.47 7.83
C ASN A 34 -23.79 -2.78 6.62
N TYR A 35 -22.46 -2.65 6.56
CA TYR A 35 -21.71 -1.98 5.46
C TYR A 35 -22.32 -0.67 4.95
N ASN A 36 -23.13 0.01 5.77
CA ASN A 36 -23.75 1.26 5.36
C ASN A 36 -22.71 2.38 5.44
N TYR A 37 -22.93 3.44 4.67
CA TYR A 37 -22.00 4.56 4.59
C TYR A 37 -21.67 5.13 5.97
N GLU A 38 -22.67 5.28 6.84
CA GLU A 38 -22.50 5.82 8.18
C GLU A 38 -21.54 5.00 9.05
N THR A 39 -21.66 3.67 9.04
CA THR A 39 -20.78 2.81 9.86
C THR A 39 -19.34 2.83 9.34
N ILE A 40 -19.15 2.88 8.01
CA ILE A 40 -17.82 3.03 7.40
C ILE A 40 -17.22 4.40 7.71
N TYR A 41 -18.01 5.47 7.63
CA TYR A 41 -17.58 6.81 8.00
C TYR A 41 -17.16 6.88 9.47
N ILE A 42 -17.96 6.32 10.39
CA ILE A 42 -17.62 6.23 11.81
C ILE A 42 -16.34 5.43 12.03
N PHE A 43 -16.13 4.33 11.29
CA PHE A 43 -14.89 3.54 11.36
C PHE A 43 -13.66 4.38 11.04
N PHE A 44 -13.69 5.14 9.93
CA PHE A 44 -12.56 5.97 9.51
C PHE A 44 -12.43 7.31 10.26
N LYS A 45 -13.48 7.78 10.93
CA LYS A 45 -13.42 8.93 11.84
C LYS A 45 -12.57 8.65 13.08
N ASN A 46 -12.43 7.38 13.46
CA ASN A 46 -11.51 6.99 14.53
C ASN A 46 -10.04 7.10 14.06
N TYR A 47 -9.26 7.97 14.71
CA TYR A 47 -7.87 8.23 14.35
C TYR A 47 -6.97 6.98 14.36
N LEU A 48 -7.16 6.03 15.29
CA LEU A 48 -6.37 4.80 15.33
C LEU A 48 -6.69 3.89 14.14
N ASN A 49 -7.98 3.75 13.80
CA ASN A 49 -8.39 2.96 12.63
C ASN A 49 -7.85 3.59 11.34
N LEU A 50 -7.98 4.91 11.19
CA LEU A 50 -7.44 5.63 10.04
C LEU A 50 -5.91 5.46 9.95
N PHE A 51 -5.21 5.62 11.07
CA PHE A 51 -3.76 5.44 11.13
C PHE A 51 -3.33 4.03 10.70
N PHE A 52 -3.94 2.97 11.26
CA PHE A 52 -3.61 1.60 10.89
C PHE A 52 -3.95 1.28 9.44
N PHE A 53 -5.06 1.82 8.92
CA PHE A 53 -5.43 1.65 7.53
C PHE A 53 -4.44 2.35 6.57
N VAL A 54 -4.05 3.58 6.87
CA VAL A 54 -3.04 4.32 6.09
C VAL A 54 -1.68 3.64 6.16
N LEU A 55 -1.28 3.18 7.35
CA LEU A 55 -0.04 2.43 7.53
C LEU A 55 -0.05 1.14 6.70
N LEU A 56 -1.15 0.39 6.71
CA LEU A 56 -1.33 -0.80 5.88
C LEU A 56 -1.18 -0.47 4.39
N LEU A 57 -1.85 0.57 3.91
CA LEU A 57 -1.78 0.99 2.50
C LEU A 57 -0.38 1.41 2.10
N PHE A 58 0.29 2.24 2.91
CA PHE A 58 1.63 2.72 2.60
C PHE A 58 2.67 1.61 2.61
N LEU A 59 2.64 0.74 3.63
CA LEU A 59 3.52 -0.42 3.69
C LEU A 59 3.30 -1.36 2.50
N SER A 60 2.05 -1.66 2.17
CA SER A 60 1.72 -2.53 1.04
C SER A 60 2.15 -1.91 -0.30
N LEU A 61 1.98 -0.59 -0.47
CA LEU A 61 2.37 0.11 -1.69
C LEU A 61 3.89 0.01 -1.91
N VAL A 62 4.69 0.33 -0.90
CA VAL A 62 6.15 0.27 -1.02
C VAL A 62 6.61 -1.18 -1.16
N HIS A 63 6.07 -2.10 -0.36
CA HIS A 63 6.42 -3.52 -0.40
C HIS A 63 6.20 -4.13 -1.79
N THR A 64 5.01 -3.94 -2.35
CA THR A 64 4.67 -4.45 -3.69
C THR A 64 5.50 -3.75 -4.77
N SER A 65 5.77 -2.44 -4.64
CA SER A 65 6.59 -1.72 -5.63
C SER A 65 7.96 -2.34 -5.80
N ILE A 66 8.60 -2.76 -4.70
CA ILE A 66 9.92 -3.39 -4.73
C ILE A 66 9.84 -4.69 -5.53
N GLU A 67 8.92 -5.58 -5.19
CA GLU A 67 8.75 -6.88 -5.88
C GLU A 67 8.43 -6.72 -7.37
N VAL A 68 7.58 -5.75 -7.72
CA VAL A 68 7.23 -5.50 -9.12
C VAL A 68 8.46 -5.01 -9.90
N PHE A 69 9.26 -4.08 -9.36
CA PHE A 69 10.47 -3.62 -10.05
C PHE A 69 11.54 -4.72 -10.15
N HIS A 70 11.67 -5.59 -9.14
CA HIS A 70 12.51 -6.78 -9.24
C HIS A 70 12.01 -7.73 -10.33
N SER A 71 10.72 -8.03 -10.37
CA SER A 71 10.13 -8.89 -11.40
C SER A 71 10.33 -8.32 -12.80
N ILE A 72 10.14 -7.01 -13.00
CA ILE A 72 10.40 -6.38 -14.30
C ILE A 72 11.85 -6.57 -14.71
N HIS A 73 12.79 -6.38 -13.78
CA HIS A 73 14.20 -6.59 -14.07
C HIS A 73 14.49 -8.06 -14.40
N ASP A 74 14.01 -9.00 -13.60
CA ASP A 74 14.26 -10.44 -13.78
C ASP A 74 13.73 -10.97 -15.14
N TYR A 75 12.61 -10.44 -15.63
CA TYR A 75 11.99 -10.91 -16.88
C TYR A 75 12.31 -10.07 -18.13
N PHE A 76 12.66 -8.79 -17.96
CA PHE A 76 12.82 -7.86 -19.09
C PHE A 76 14.19 -7.18 -19.14
N ALA A 77 15.16 -7.52 -18.28
CA ALA A 77 16.49 -6.93 -18.28
C ALA A 77 17.09 -6.85 -19.70
N GLU A 78 17.66 -5.68 -20.01
CA GLU A 78 18.36 -5.38 -21.28
C GLU A 78 17.47 -5.38 -22.53
N THR A 79 16.16 -5.57 -22.37
CA THR A 79 15.21 -5.44 -23.48
C THR A 79 14.83 -3.98 -23.71
N LYS A 80 14.47 -3.64 -24.96
CA LYS A 80 13.89 -2.33 -25.28
C LYS A 80 12.61 -2.03 -24.48
N ASN A 81 11.90 -3.07 -24.06
CA ASN A 81 10.63 -2.96 -23.35
C ASN A 81 10.80 -2.64 -21.86
N GLU A 82 11.94 -2.98 -21.24
CA GLU A 82 12.21 -2.75 -19.82
C GLU A 82 11.94 -1.30 -19.41
N LYS A 83 12.47 -0.35 -20.18
CA LYS A 83 12.34 1.09 -19.90
C LYS A 83 10.88 1.56 -20.00
N HIS A 84 10.14 1.08 -21.00
CA HIS A 84 8.74 1.45 -21.19
C HIS A 84 7.85 0.87 -20.07
N ILE A 85 8.04 -0.40 -19.73
CA ILE A 85 7.31 -1.06 -18.63
C ILE A 85 7.62 -0.38 -17.30
N ASN A 86 8.90 -0.13 -17.00
CA ASN A 86 9.30 0.58 -15.79
C ASN A 86 8.66 1.96 -15.68
N TYR A 87 8.60 2.73 -16.77
CA TYR A 87 7.99 4.05 -16.78
C TYR A 87 6.47 3.97 -16.53
N LEU A 88 5.78 3.05 -17.20
CA LEU A 88 4.33 2.83 -17.01
C LEU A 88 4.03 2.45 -15.57
N VAL A 89 4.77 1.49 -15.01
CA VAL A 89 4.57 1.03 -13.64
C VAL A 89 4.86 2.14 -12.62
N LYS A 90 5.90 2.96 -12.84
CA LYS A 90 6.13 4.16 -12.01
C LYS A 90 4.93 5.12 -12.00
N ILE A 91 4.30 5.35 -13.16
CA ILE A 91 3.09 6.18 -13.25
C ILE A 91 1.94 5.56 -12.46
N LEU A 92 1.72 4.24 -12.59
CA LEU A 92 0.66 3.55 -11.84
C LEU A 92 0.86 3.69 -10.32
N TYR A 93 2.08 3.46 -9.83
CA TYR A 93 2.39 3.63 -8.41
C TYR A 93 2.22 5.09 -7.96
N LEU A 94 2.56 6.07 -8.80
CA LEU A 94 2.31 7.48 -8.52
C LEU A 94 0.81 7.79 -8.42
N ILE A 95 -0.01 7.27 -9.32
CA ILE A 95 -1.47 7.46 -9.29
C ILE A 95 -2.07 6.86 -8.01
N ILE A 96 -1.64 5.65 -7.63
CA ILE A 96 -2.10 5.00 -6.39
C ILE A 96 -1.64 5.81 -5.16
N PHE A 97 -0.41 6.31 -5.16
CA PHE A 97 0.07 7.16 -4.07
C PHE A 97 -0.77 8.43 -3.93
N LEU A 98 -1.07 9.11 -5.04
CA LEU A 98 -1.91 10.31 -5.05
C LEU A 98 -3.34 10.01 -4.61
N SER A 99 -3.92 8.88 -4.99
CA SER A 99 -5.27 8.50 -4.55
C SER A 99 -5.35 8.27 -3.04
N ILE A 100 -4.31 7.68 -2.43
CA ILE A 100 -4.18 7.53 -0.98
C ILE A 100 -4.13 8.91 -0.30
N ILE A 101 -3.33 9.84 -0.82
CA ILE A 101 -3.26 11.21 -0.26
C ILE A 101 -4.64 11.90 -0.33
N ILE A 102 -5.32 11.82 -1.48
CA ILE A 102 -6.65 12.42 -1.67
C ILE A 102 -7.66 11.80 -0.69
N PHE A 103 -7.60 10.49 -0.47
CA PHE A 103 -8.45 9.82 0.49
C PHE A 103 -8.23 10.34 1.91
N ILE A 104 -6.97 10.41 2.35
CA ILE A 104 -6.59 10.89 3.69
C ILE A 104 -7.05 12.33 3.90
N THR A 105 -6.80 13.22 2.94
CA THR A 105 -7.19 14.63 3.07
C THR A 105 -8.70 14.79 3.14
N LYS A 106 -9.48 14.03 2.36
CA LYS A 106 -10.94 14.05 2.45
C LYS A 106 -11.46 13.60 3.81
N ILE A 107 -10.89 12.56 4.40
CA ILE A 107 -11.32 12.07 5.72
C ILE A 107 -10.90 13.01 6.87
N ILE A 108 -9.78 13.72 6.73
CA ILE A 108 -9.35 14.67 7.77
C ILE A 108 -10.18 15.96 7.73
N ILE A 109 -10.59 16.42 6.54
CA ILE A 109 -11.30 17.68 6.35
C ILE A 109 -12.81 17.58 6.67
N PHE A 110 -13.42 16.39 6.52
CA PHE A 110 -14.86 16.13 6.71
C PHE A 110 -15.14 15.17 7.87
#